data_AF-A0A224Z8U1-F1
#
_entry.id   AF-A0A224Z8U1-F1
#
_cell.length_a   1.000
_cell.length_b   1.000
_cell.length_c   1.000
_cell.angle_alpha   90.00
_cell.angle_beta   90.00
_cell.angle_gamma   90.00
#
_symmetry.space_group_name_H-M   'P 1'
#
loop_
_entity.id
_entity.type
_entity.pdbx_description
1 polymer ?
#
loop_
_entity_poly.entity_id
_entity_poly.type
_entity_poly.pdbx_seq_one_letter_code
_entity_poly.pdbx_strand_id
1 'polypeptide(L)'
;PKEWAAHWVKRPKDHATNASDETLIDSPIDAAVWLQQFRVLNATRLKELNLTTTQTYNWSEREATQKGEPLTNIVDHGVERMKHACSCMGALLQEIKMHTDSGRMKTMVIVKGVNSFWQDTYIRRLDKSYIPAKDLLIVRAFKEILKNDWRNAAIVVSVDQAALSLKHLGFTHENVPSYYPKYLLGLEGFEFFEPFIPVHVPKYSEKEIDSCLDYYLDRGFIQNPNGWTDEGKAELKFLSGYNPRELCKICRWR
;
A
#
# COMPACT_ATOMS: atom_id res chain seq x y z
N PRO A 1 4.82 -11.67 -2.47
CA PRO A 1 3.83 -11.00 -1.59
C PRO A 1 3.31 -9.73 -2.28
N LYS A 2 2.00 -9.58 -2.48
CA LYS A 2 1.46 -8.31 -2.97
C LYS A 2 1.56 -7.31 -1.81
N GLU A 3 2.46 -6.33 -1.91
CA GLU A 3 2.58 -5.27 -0.91
C GLU A 3 1.24 -4.56 -0.76
N TRP A 4 0.81 -4.42 0.49
CA TRP A 4 -0.46 -3.80 0.84
C TRP A 4 -0.20 -2.98 2.10
N ALA A 5 -0.46 -1.68 2.06
CA ALA A 5 -0.09 -0.74 3.13
C ALA A 5 -0.63 -1.18 4.49
N ALA A 6 -1.82 -1.80 4.51
CA ALA A 6 -2.42 -2.30 5.74
C ALA A 6 -1.61 -3.44 6.40
N HIS A 7 -0.73 -4.14 5.69
CA HIS A 7 0.16 -5.14 6.32
C HIS A 7 1.17 -4.47 7.23
N TRP A 8 1.77 -3.34 6.84
CA TRP A 8 2.72 -2.59 7.68
C TRP A 8 2.06 -2.09 8.98
N VAL A 9 0.76 -1.79 8.95
CA VAL A 9 0.00 -1.30 10.11
C VAL A 9 -0.52 -2.45 10.98
N LYS A 10 -1.11 -3.47 10.37
CA LYS A 10 -1.83 -4.53 11.10
C LYS A 10 -0.95 -5.69 11.50
N ARG A 11 -0.01 -6.07 10.63
CA ARG A 11 0.80 -7.28 10.78
C ARG A 11 2.22 -6.97 10.33
N PRO A 12 2.87 -5.96 10.95
CA PRO A 12 4.28 -5.72 10.69
C PRO A 12 5.05 -6.99 11.02
N LYS A 13 6.00 -7.36 10.17
CA LYS A 13 6.76 -8.61 10.33
C LYS A 13 7.67 -8.57 11.55
N ASP A 14 8.14 -7.39 11.88
CA ASP A 14 8.89 -7.03 13.07
C ASP A 14 8.58 -5.59 13.46
N HIS A 15 8.93 -5.23 14.70
CA HIS A 15 8.92 -3.85 15.14
C HIS A 15 10.03 -3.60 16.15
N ALA A 16 10.59 -2.39 16.13
CA ALA A 16 11.57 -1.92 17.09
C ALA A 16 11.37 -0.42 17.35
N THR A 17 11.75 0.06 18.53
CA THR A 17 11.84 1.50 18.77
C THR A 17 12.90 2.10 17.85
N ASN A 18 12.58 3.23 17.22
CA ASN A 18 13.52 3.92 16.34
C ASN A 18 14.70 4.46 17.16
N ALA A 19 15.91 4.32 16.64
CA ALA A 19 17.14 4.67 17.36
C ALA A 19 17.38 6.19 17.50
N SER A 20 16.77 7.00 16.63
CA SER A 20 16.92 8.47 16.62
C SER A 20 15.76 9.20 17.30
N ASP A 21 14.58 8.60 17.33
CA ASP A 21 13.37 9.14 17.95
C ASP A 21 12.60 8.02 18.65
N GLU A 22 12.68 7.94 19.97
CA GLU A 22 12.04 6.88 20.75
C GLU A 22 10.50 6.91 20.69
N THR A 23 9.91 8.00 20.18
CA THR A 23 8.46 8.08 19.96
C THR A 23 8.01 7.33 18.70
N LEU A 24 8.96 6.94 17.85
CA LEU A 24 8.74 6.23 16.60
C LEU A 24 9.00 4.74 16.72
N ILE A 25 8.24 3.99 15.93
CA ILE A 25 8.40 2.56 15.75
C ILE A 25 8.82 2.28 14.31
N ASP A 26 9.91 1.54 14.17
CA ASP A 26 10.38 1.01 12.90
C ASP A 26 9.80 -0.38 12.66
N SER A 27 9.62 -0.73 11.38
CA SER A 27 9.43 -2.10 10.91
C SER A 27 10.52 -2.46 9.89
N PRO A 28 11.75 -2.75 10.36
CA PRO A 28 12.92 -2.96 9.52
C PRO A 28 12.75 -3.99 8.40
N ILE A 29 12.13 -5.14 8.68
CA ILE A 29 11.94 -6.20 7.66
C ILE A 29 11.00 -5.71 6.56
N ASP A 30 9.91 -5.03 6.92
CA ASP A 30 8.95 -4.54 5.92
C ASP A 30 9.55 -3.44 5.05
N ALA A 31 10.33 -2.51 5.63
CA ALA A 31 11.04 -1.50 4.86
C ALA A 31 12.11 -2.11 3.94
N ALA A 32 12.89 -3.09 4.40
CA ALA A 32 13.91 -3.76 3.58
C ALA A 32 13.28 -4.54 2.42
N VAL A 33 12.16 -5.23 2.65
CA VAL A 33 11.41 -5.92 1.60
C VAL A 33 10.86 -4.93 0.58
N TRP A 34 10.34 -3.80 1.03
CA TRP A 34 9.87 -2.75 0.13
C TRP A 34 11.01 -2.15 -0.71
N LEU A 35 12.15 -1.83 -0.09
CA LEU A 35 13.33 -1.30 -0.78
C LEU A 35 13.85 -2.29 -1.83
N GLN A 36 13.90 -3.58 -1.50
CA GLN A 36 14.30 -4.61 -2.44
C GLN A 36 13.36 -4.68 -3.65
N GLN A 37 12.05 -4.57 -3.43
CA GLN A 37 11.08 -4.57 -4.52
C GLN A 37 11.17 -3.30 -5.36
N PHE A 38 11.32 -2.14 -4.72
CA PHE A 38 11.54 -0.87 -5.41
C PHE A 38 12.76 -0.94 -6.33
N ARG A 39 13.87 -1.51 -5.83
CA ARG A 39 15.11 -1.73 -6.61
C ARG A 39 14.84 -2.54 -7.87
N VAL A 40 14.17 -3.69 -7.73
CA VAL A 40 13.91 -4.60 -8.85
C VAL A 40 12.95 -3.99 -9.86
N LEU A 41 11.85 -3.38 -9.42
CA LEU A 41 10.83 -2.80 -10.30
C LEU A 41 11.34 -1.60 -11.09
N ASN A 42 12.28 -0.84 -10.53
CA ASN A 42 12.75 0.43 -11.12
C ASN A 42 14.20 0.38 -11.62
N ALA A 43 14.86 -0.78 -11.64
CA ALA A 43 16.29 -0.91 -11.95
C ALA A 43 16.71 -0.18 -13.24
N THR A 44 15.98 -0.40 -14.33
CA THR A 44 16.25 0.25 -15.62
C THR A 44 16.11 1.77 -15.53
N ARG A 45 15.05 2.27 -14.88
CA ARG A 45 14.80 3.71 -14.73
C ARG A 45 15.80 4.40 -13.82
N LEU A 46 16.19 3.75 -12.72
CA LEU A 46 17.21 4.28 -11.79
C LEU A 46 18.56 4.44 -12.52
N LYS A 47 18.91 3.50 -13.41
CA LYS A 47 20.11 3.59 -14.25
C LYS A 47 20.02 4.70 -15.30
N GLU A 48 18.88 4.82 -15.99
CA GLU A 48 18.68 5.81 -17.05
C GLU A 48 18.65 7.25 -16.53
N LEU A 49 17.95 7.49 -15.41
CA LEU A 49 17.76 8.84 -14.87
C LEU A 49 19.02 9.38 -14.15
N ASN A 50 19.92 8.48 -13.75
CA ASN A 50 21.17 8.78 -13.03
C ASN A 50 20.93 9.81 -11.91
N LEU A 51 19.95 9.51 -11.05
CA LEU A 51 19.55 10.38 -9.95
C LEU A 51 20.54 10.23 -8.80
N THR A 52 20.85 11.35 -8.17
CA THR A 52 21.83 11.46 -7.10
C THR A 52 21.21 12.11 -5.88
N THR A 53 21.72 11.80 -4.70
CA THR A 53 21.32 12.44 -3.45
C THR A 53 21.54 13.95 -3.51
N THR A 54 20.56 14.72 -3.08
CA THR A 54 20.62 16.19 -2.99
C THR A 54 21.30 16.67 -1.70
N GLN A 55 21.36 15.80 -0.69
CA GLN A 55 21.97 16.04 0.62
C GLN A 55 22.70 14.80 1.15
N THR A 56 23.49 14.99 2.21
CA THR A 56 24.16 13.89 2.90
C THR A 56 23.21 13.28 3.93
N TYR A 57 23.12 11.95 3.95
CA TYR A 57 22.34 11.18 4.90
C TYR A 57 23.26 10.40 5.84
N ASN A 58 23.22 10.71 7.14
CA ASN A 58 23.98 10.01 8.16
C ASN A 58 23.11 8.90 8.76
N TRP A 59 23.54 7.64 8.62
CA TRP A 59 22.82 6.47 9.14
C TRP A 59 23.35 6.05 10.51
N SER A 60 24.65 6.23 10.74
CA SER A 60 25.32 6.06 12.03
C SER A 60 26.55 6.97 12.08
N GLU A 61 27.29 6.98 13.19
CA GLU A 61 28.57 7.71 13.30
C GLU A 61 29.61 7.30 12.24
N ARG A 62 29.48 6.09 11.68
CA ARG A 62 30.45 5.51 10.73
C ARG A 62 29.89 5.30 9.33
N GLU A 63 28.57 5.37 9.17
CA GLU A 63 27.88 5.02 7.93
C GLU A 63 27.07 6.21 7.44
N ALA A 64 27.39 6.71 6.24
CA ALA A 64 26.69 7.82 5.61
C ALA A 64 26.67 7.64 4.09
N THR A 65 25.64 8.19 3.44
CA THR A 65 25.57 8.36 1.99
C THR A 65 25.77 9.84 1.70
N GLN A 66 26.85 10.19 1.00
CA GLN A 66 27.20 11.58 0.73
C GLN A 66 26.30 12.20 -0.33
N LYS A 67 26.18 13.53 -0.30
CA LYS A 67 25.56 14.31 -1.37
C LYS A 67 26.23 14.01 -2.71
N GLY A 68 25.41 13.83 -3.76
CA GLY A 68 25.87 13.53 -5.11
C GLY A 68 26.10 12.04 -5.39
N GLU A 69 25.99 11.17 -4.39
CA GLU A 69 26.03 9.73 -4.60
C GLU A 69 24.74 9.23 -5.30
N PRO A 70 24.80 8.13 -6.07
CA PRO A 70 23.62 7.54 -6.69
C PRO A 70 22.53 7.19 -5.66
N LEU A 71 21.25 7.43 -5.99
CA LEU A 71 20.13 7.04 -5.12
C LEU A 71 20.10 5.53 -4.81
N THR A 72 20.67 4.70 -5.69
CA THR A 72 20.81 3.25 -5.46
C THR A 72 21.59 2.94 -4.20
N ASN A 73 22.55 3.79 -3.80
CA ASN A 73 23.33 3.60 -2.58
C ASN A 73 22.45 3.64 -1.32
N ILE A 74 21.43 4.50 -1.29
CA ILE A 74 20.44 4.53 -0.20
C ILE A 74 19.67 3.20 -0.14
N VAL A 75 19.28 2.70 -1.31
CA VAL A 75 18.50 1.46 -1.42
C VAL A 75 19.33 0.26 -0.98
N ASP A 76 20.55 0.13 -1.48
CA ASP A 76 21.44 -0.98 -1.17
C ASP A 76 21.82 -0.97 0.32
N HIS A 77 22.13 0.20 0.88
CA HIS A 77 22.40 0.33 2.31
C HIS A 77 21.21 -0.12 3.18
N GLY A 78 19.98 0.29 2.83
CA GLY A 78 18.80 -0.12 3.58
C GLY A 78 18.48 -1.62 3.47
N VAL A 79 18.80 -2.25 2.34
CA VAL A 79 18.65 -3.71 2.14
C VAL A 79 19.71 -4.49 2.92
N GLU A 80 20.97 -4.05 2.89
CA GLU A 80 22.09 -4.74 3.54
C GLU A 80 22.16 -4.48 5.06
N ARG A 81 21.78 -3.28 5.48
CA ARG A 81 21.75 -2.84 6.89
C ARG A 81 20.30 -2.62 7.32
N MET A 82 19.59 -3.72 7.51
CA MET A 82 18.16 -3.71 7.84
C MET A 82 17.78 -2.78 9.00
N LYS A 83 18.65 -2.60 10.01
CA LYS A 83 18.47 -1.62 11.11
C LYS A 83 18.20 -0.18 10.65
N HIS A 84 18.65 0.21 9.45
CA HIS A 84 18.45 1.53 8.88
C HIS A 84 17.36 1.58 7.81
N ALA A 85 16.72 0.44 7.49
CA ALA A 85 15.85 0.30 6.33
C ALA A 85 14.68 1.31 6.33
N CYS A 86 14.05 1.56 7.47
CA CYS A 86 12.95 2.54 7.56
C CYS A 86 13.44 3.97 7.26
N SER A 87 14.58 4.37 7.80
CA SER A 87 15.20 5.67 7.53
C SER A 87 15.65 5.81 6.08
N CYS A 88 16.26 4.76 5.50
CA CYS A 88 16.65 4.74 4.09
C CYS A 88 15.43 4.85 3.16
N MET A 89 14.33 4.17 3.50
CA MET A 89 13.08 4.29 2.76
C MET A 89 12.52 5.72 2.81
N GLY A 90 12.50 6.35 4.00
CA GLY A 90 12.10 7.75 4.13
C GLY A 90 12.97 8.70 3.31
N ALA A 91 14.28 8.55 3.39
CA ALA A 91 15.24 9.34 2.62
C ALA A 91 15.04 9.17 1.11
N LEU A 92 14.84 7.94 0.64
CA LEU A 92 14.58 7.65 -0.77
C LEU A 92 13.29 8.30 -1.26
N LEU A 93 12.20 8.20 -0.50
CA LEU A 93 10.92 8.83 -0.86
C LEU A 93 11.04 10.36 -0.91
N GLN A 94 11.81 10.94 0.01
CA GLN A 94 12.12 12.37 0.01
C GLN A 94 12.90 12.78 -1.24
N GLU A 95 13.96 12.06 -1.60
CA GLU A 95 14.75 12.32 -2.81
C GLU A 95 13.90 12.19 -4.08
N ILE A 96 13.07 11.14 -4.18
CA ILE A 96 12.13 10.97 -5.30
C ILE A 96 11.21 12.19 -5.40
N LYS A 97 10.64 12.65 -4.28
CA LYS A 97 9.78 13.84 -4.24
C LYS A 97 10.52 15.08 -4.75
N MET A 98 11.76 15.30 -4.32
CA MET A 98 12.59 16.44 -4.73
C MET A 98 12.99 16.40 -6.22
N HIS A 99 13.43 15.24 -6.74
CA HIS A 99 13.75 15.09 -8.17
C HIS A 99 12.52 15.22 -9.06
N THR A 100 11.36 14.79 -8.57
CA THR A 100 10.10 14.94 -9.30
C THR A 100 9.66 16.40 -9.34
N ASP A 101 9.69 17.11 -8.21
CA ASP A 101 9.26 18.52 -8.15
C ASP A 101 10.18 19.43 -8.99
N SER A 102 11.48 19.13 -9.04
CA SER A 102 12.44 19.81 -9.93
C SER A 102 12.30 19.48 -11.42
N GLY A 103 11.41 18.55 -11.78
CA GLY A 103 11.14 18.18 -13.17
C GLY A 103 12.14 17.21 -13.79
N ARG A 104 13.06 16.62 -13.00
CA ARG A 104 14.02 15.61 -13.50
C ARG A 104 13.37 14.27 -13.80
N MET A 105 12.23 13.97 -13.17
CA MET A 105 11.44 12.77 -13.43
C MET A 105 9.95 13.03 -13.22
N LYS A 106 9.12 12.09 -13.69
CA LYS A 106 7.71 12.02 -13.35
C LYS A 106 7.49 10.82 -12.44
N THR A 107 6.61 10.96 -11.45
CA THR A 107 6.37 9.91 -10.45
C THR A 107 4.91 9.56 -10.33
N MET A 108 4.60 8.27 -10.23
CA MET A 108 3.28 7.79 -9.85
C MET A 108 3.37 7.09 -8.49
N VAL A 109 2.64 7.59 -7.50
CA VAL A 109 2.56 6.97 -6.17
C VAL A 109 1.27 6.16 -6.09
N ILE A 110 1.39 4.85 -5.88
CA ILE A 110 0.24 3.94 -5.80
C ILE A 110 0.19 3.32 -4.41
N VAL A 111 -0.90 3.56 -3.67
CA VAL A 111 -1.08 2.98 -2.33
C VAL A 111 -2.45 2.30 -2.21
N LYS A 112 -2.44 0.99 -2.04
CA LYS A 112 -3.65 0.19 -1.78
C LYS A 112 -3.98 0.18 -0.29
N GLY A 113 -5.23 0.46 0.08
CA GLY A 113 -5.71 0.41 1.46
C GLY A 113 -5.13 1.51 2.34
N VAL A 114 -5.01 2.72 1.79
CA VAL A 114 -4.34 3.87 2.43
C VAL A 114 -5.01 4.29 3.73
N ASN A 115 -6.31 3.98 3.90
CA ASN A 115 -7.07 4.26 5.11
C ASN A 115 -6.47 3.62 6.37
N SER A 116 -5.62 2.61 6.25
CA SER A 116 -4.88 2.05 7.39
C SER A 116 -3.92 3.06 8.06
N PHE A 117 -3.50 4.13 7.39
CA PHE A 117 -2.58 5.15 7.93
C PHE A 117 -3.18 6.07 8.99
N TRP A 118 -4.51 6.01 9.20
CA TRP A 118 -5.25 6.77 10.22
C TRP A 118 -5.94 5.85 11.22
N GLN A 119 -5.43 4.63 11.39
CA GLN A 119 -5.98 3.63 12.31
C GLN A 119 -4.96 3.31 13.41
N ASP A 120 -5.39 2.58 14.43
CA ASP A 120 -4.48 1.97 15.39
C ASP A 120 -3.88 0.68 14.84
N THR A 121 -2.62 0.41 15.17
CA THR A 121 -1.93 -0.83 14.83
C THR A 121 -2.40 -1.97 15.74
N TYR A 122 -1.98 -3.21 15.46
CA TYR A 122 -2.12 -4.31 16.42
C TYR A 122 -0.94 -4.41 17.40
N ILE A 123 0.06 -3.54 17.27
CA ILE A 123 1.16 -3.45 18.23
C ILE A 123 0.63 -2.76 19.49
N ARG A 124 1.04 -3.26 20.65
CA ARG A 124 0.68 -2.71 21.95
C ARG A 124 1.91 -2.20 22.68
N ARG A 125 1.75 -1.07 23.37
CA ARG A 125 2.72 -0.60 24.36
C ARG A 125 2.67 -1.47 25.61
N LEU A 126 3.60 -1.25 26.54
CA LEU A 126 3.65 -1.95 27.84
C LEU A 126 2.37 -1.76 28.67
N ASP A 127 1.73 -0.60 28.55
CA ASP A 127 0.44 -0.27 29.19
C ASP A 127 -0.78 -0.92 28.49
N LYS A 128 -0.55 -1.78 27.48
CA LYS A 128 -1.56 -2.45 26.64
C LYS A 128 -2.35 -1.53 25.70
N SER A 129 -2.05 -0.23 25.65
CA SER A 129 -2.62 0.67 24.64
C SER A 129 -2.12 0.30 23.24
N TYR A 130 -2.97 0.45 22.23
CA TYR A 130 -2.56 0.26 20.85
C TYR A 130 -1.70 1.43 20.39
N ILE A 131 -0.69 1.14 19.56
CA ILE A 131 0.15 2.17 18.95
C ILE A 131 -0.58 2.72 17.72
N PRO A 132 -0.80 4.04 17.61
CA PRO A 132 -1.35 4.67 16.41
C PRO A 132 -0.48 4.44 15.17
N ALA A 133 -1.07 4.26 13.99
CA ALA A 133 -0.30 4.06 12.74
C ALA A 133 0.66 5.22 12.43
N LYS A 134 0.32 6.45 12.85
CA LYS A 134 1.18 7.63 12.69
C LYS A 134 2.50 7.56 13.47
N ASP A 135 2.64 6.64 14.42
CA ASP A 135 3.88 6.41 15.17
C ASP A 135 4.80 5.43 14.43
N LEU A 136 4.35 4.78 13.33
CA LEU A 136 5.21 3.98 12.47
C LEU A 136 5.98 4.89 11.49
N LEU A 137 7.31 4.78 11.44
CA LEU A 137 8.13 5.61 10.53
C LEU A 137 7.78 5.37 9.06
N ILE A 138 7.49 4.13 8.67
CA ILE A 138 7.02 3.78 7.32
C ILE A 138 5.78 4.61 6.94
N VAL A 139 4.81 4.69 7.85
CA VAL A 139 3.57 5.44 7.63
C VAL A 139 3.84 6.93 7.52
N ARG A 140 4.70 7.50 8.38
CA ARG A 140 5.10 8.91 8.28
C ARG A 140 5.75 9.22 6.93
N ALA A 141 6.72 8.40 6.51
CA ALA A 141 7.40 8.57 5.22
C ALA A 141 6.42 8.55 4.03
N PHE A 142 5.45 7.62 4.04
CA PHE A 142 4.43 7.59 3.00
C PHE A 142 3.44 8.74 3.10
N LYS A 143 3.05 9.20 4.29
CA LYS A 143 2.22 10.42 4.42
C LYS A 143 2.93 11.63 3.80
N GLU A 144 4.26 11.76 3.95
CA GLU A 144 5.01 12.88 3.35
C GLU A 144 4.99 12.88 1.82
N ILE A 145 5.14 11.71 1.16
CA ILE A 145 5.07 11.63 -0.31
C ILE A 145 3.62 11.70 -0.83
N LEU A 146 2.62 11.42 0.02
CA LEU A 146 1.20 11.51 -0.34
C LEU A 146 0.62 12.93 -0.26
N LYS A 147 1.36 13.91 0.29
CA LYS A 147 0.96 15.32 0.25
C LYS A 147 0.88 15.83 -1.18
N ASN A 148 0.06 16.86 -1.42
CA ASN A 148 -0.13 17.52 -2.70
C ASN A 148 0.73 18.78 -2.89
N ASP A 149 1.83 18.88 -2.15
CA ASP A 149 2.77 20.02 -2.07
C ASP A 149 3.93 19.94 -3.08
N TRP A 150 3.78 19.15 -4.15
CA TRP A 150 4.82 18.90 -5.16
C TRP A 150 4.20 18.63 -6.53
N ARG A 151 4.97 18.87 -7.59
CA ARG A 151 4.53 18.81 -9.00
C ARG A 151 5.12 17.61 -9.73
N ASN A 152 4.65 17.38 -10.96
CA ASN A 152 5.06 16.28 -11.86
C ASN A 152 4.76 14.87 -11.35
N ALA A 153 3.83 14.75 -10.42
CA ALA A 153 3.42 13.49 -9.83
C ALA A 153 1.91 13.22 -9.98
N ALA A 154 1.54 11.95 -9.98
CA ALA A 154 0.17 11.48 -9.83
C ALA A 154 0.07 10.54 -8.63
N ILE A 155 -0.87 10.79 -7.73
CA ILE A 155 -1.11 9.98 -6.55
C ILE A 155 -2.42 9.22 -6.76
N VAL A 156 -2.37 7.90 -6.76
CA VAL A 156 -3.52 7.01 -6.94
C VAL A 156 -3.62 6.10 -5.72
N VAL A 157 -4.67 6.31 -4.93
CA VAL A 157 -4.88 5.53 -3.70
C VAL A 157 -6.22 4.80 -3.73
N SER A 158 -6.29 3.69 -3.00
CA SER A 158 -7.55 3.01 -2.74
C SER A 158 -7.84 2.99 -1.24
N VAL A 159 -9.10 3.21 -0.88
CA VAL A 159 -9.62 2.83 0.44
C VAL A 159 -10.09 1.38 0.40
N ASP A 160 -9.99 0.67 1.51
CA ASP A 160 -10.37 -0.74 1.61
C ASP A 160 -10.96 -1.04 2.98
N GLN A 161 -12.17 -1.62 3.02
CA GLN A 161 -12.81 -2.07 4.26
C GLN A 161 -11.94 -3.12 4.98
N ALA A 162 -11.24 -3.97 4.23
CA ALA A 162 -10.33 -4.94 4.78
C ALA A 162 -9.06 -4.30 5.32
N ALA A 163 -8.74 -3.03 5.02
CA ALA A 163 -7.60 -2.29 5.57
C ALA A 163 -7.88 -1.65 6.93
N LEU A 164 -9.13 -1.64 7.40
CA LEU A 164 -9.48 -1.11 8.72
C LEU A 164 -8.97 -2.04 9.83
N SER A 165 -8.22 -1.51 10.80
CA SER A 165 -7.60 -2.28 11.88
C SER A 165 -8.61 -2.65 12.98
N LEU A 166 -9.75 -3.23 12.61
CA LEU A 166 -10.93 -3.33 13.45
C LEU A 166 -11.14 -4.70 14.09
N LYS A 167 -10.14 -5.60 14.06
CA LYS A 167 -10.32 -6.92 14.70
C LYS A 167 -10.60 -6.78 16.20
N HIS A 168 -10.13 -5.71 16.84
CA HIS A 168 -10.44 -5.40 18.24
C HIS A 168 -11.83 -4.77 18.46
N LEU A 169 -12.46 -4.25 17.40
CA LEU A 169 -13.83 -3.69 17.40
C LEU A 169 -14.88 -4.67 16.87
N GLY A 170 -14.48 -5.90 16.54
CA GLY A 170 -15.41 -6.94 16.04
C GLY A 170 -15.86 -6.74 14.60
N PHE A 171 -15.31 -5.77 13.86
CA PHE A 171 -15.70 -5.56 12.47
C PHE A 171 -14.92 -6.50 11.52
N THR A 172 -15.65 -7.23 10.68
CA THR A 172 -15.21 -8.03 9.54
C THR A 172 -15.56 -7.31 8.24
N HIS A 173 -15.04 -7.78 7.10
CA HIS A 173 -15.43 -7.22 5.79
C HIS A 173 -16.96 -7.24 5.55
N GLU A 174 -17.69 -8.12 6.24
CA GLU A 174 -19.12 -8.35 6.06
C GLU A 174 -19.99 -7.40 6.89
N ASN A 175 -19.45 -6.79 7.95
CA ASN A 175 -20.21 -5.95 8.87
C ASN A 175 -19.68 -4.50 8.96
N VAL A 176 -18.71 -4.12 8.12
CA VAL A 176 -18.27 -2.73 8.02
C VAL A 176 -19.46 -1.88 7.53
N PRO A 177 -19.94 -0.89 8.29
CA PRO A 177 -21.18 -0.17 7.97
C PRO A 177 -21.17 0.57 6.64
N SER A 178 -19.99 1.01 6.18
CA SER A 178 -19.87 1.86 5.00
C SER A 178 -18.51 1.70 4.32
N TYR A 179 -18.51 1.67 2.99
CA TYR A 179 -17.29 1.67 2.17
C TYR A 179 -16.90 3.08 1.69
N TYR A 180 -17.65 4.12 2.07
CA TYR A 180 -17.39 5.48 1.61
C TYR A 180 -16.06 6.02 2.15
N PRO A 181 -15.28 6.80 1.36
CA PRO A 181 -13.98 7.31 1.77
C PRO A 181 -14.01 8.07 3.10
N LYS A 182 -15.00 8.94 3.32
CA LYS A 182 -15.16 9.71 4.57
C LYS A 182 -15.29 8.82 5.81
N TYR A 183 -15.99 7.68 5.67
CA TYR A 183 -16.12 6.73 6.76
C TYR A 183 -14.82 5.97 7.00
N LEU A 184 -14.18 5.49 5.94
CA LEU A 184 -12.98 4.65 6.05
C LEU A 184 -11.73 5.43 6.48
N LEU A 185 -11.57 6.66 6.02
CA LEU A 185 -10.42 7.53 6.34
C LEU A 185 -10.58 8.25 7.69
N GLY A 186 -11.80 8.39 8.19
CA GLY A 186 -12.12 9.33 9.25
C GLY A 186 -11.94 10.78 8.79
N LEU A 187 -12.13 11.73 9.72
CA LEU A 187 -12.03 13.16 9.42
C LEU A 187 -10.61 13.54 8.98
N GLU A 188 -9.61 13.20 9.78
CA GLU A 188 -8.19 13.55 9.53
C GLU A 188 -7.70 13.03 8.18
N GLY A 189 -8.00 11.77 7.84
CA GLY A 189 -7.55 11.19 6.57
C GLY A 189 -8.32 11.72 5.37
N PHE A 190 -9.59 12.11 5.56
CA PHE A 190 -10.37 12.71 4.49
C PHE A 190 -9.87 14.13 4.17
N GLU A 191 -9.69 14.97 5.20
CA GLU A 191 -9.15 16.33 5.08
C GLU A 191 -7.73 16.33 4.51
N PHE A 192 -6.90 15.34 4.87
CA PHE A 192 -5.54 15.20 4.33
C PHE A 192 -5.50 15.11 2.79
N PHE A 193 -6.49 14.46 2.17
CA PHE A 193 -6.55 14.32 0.72
C PHE A 193 -7.32 15.45 0.04
N GLU A 194 -7.95 16.38 0.75
CA GLU A 194 -8.70 17.45 0.10
C GLU A 194 -7.77 18.46 -0.59
N PRO A 195 -8.04 18.86 -1.86
CA PRO A 195 -9.06 18.32 -2.77
C PRO A 195 -8.58 17.03 -3.49
N PHE A 196 -9.48 16.04 -3.68
CA PHE A 196 -9.22 14.83 -4.46
C PHE A 196 -10.37 14.47 -5.42
N ILE A 197 -10.08 13.60 -6.39
CA ILE A 197 -11.06 13.07 -7.35
C ILE A 197 -11.53 11.69 -6.87
N PRO A 198 -12.76 11.54 -6.35
CA PRO A 198 -13.29 10.23 -5.98
C PRO A 198 -13.61 9.40 -7.23
N VAL A 199 -13.14 8.15 -7.27
CA VAL A 199 -13.47 7.18 -8.33
C VAL A 199 -14.23 6.02 -7.71
N HIS A 200 -15.51 5.89 -8.06
CA HIS A 200 -16.33 4.76 -7.64
C HIS A 200 -16.11 3.56 -8.56
N VAL A 201 -15.86 2.39 -7.96
CA VAL A 201 -15.74 1.12 -8.69
C VAL A 201 -16.99 0.29 -8.41
N PRO A 202 -17.97 0.27 -9.32
CA PRO A 202 -19.19 -0.50 -9.12
C PRO A 202 -18.94 -2.00 -9.26
N LYS A 203 -19.99 -2.78 -9.01
CA LYS A 203 -20.07 -4.20 -9.38
C LYS A 203 -20.05 -4.36 -10.90
N TYR A 204 -19.87 -5.59 -11.37
CA TYR A 204 -19.89 -5.86 -12.81
C TYR A 204 -21.20 -5.39 -13.46
N SER A 205 -21.09 -4.81 -14.63
CA SER A 205 -22.16 -4.73 -15.61
C SER A 205 -22.44 -6.12 -16.22
N GLU A 206 -23.58 -6.28 -16.88
CA GLU A 206 -23.92 -7.52 -17.60
C GLU A 206 -22.79 -7.99 -18.53
N LYS A 207 -22.29 -7.08 -19.35
CA LYS A 207 -21.23 -7.38 -20.32
C LYS A 207 -19.94 -7.84 -19.64
N GLU A 208 -19.57 -7.22 -18.52
CA GLU A 208 -18.35 -7.58 -17.79
C GLU A 208 -18.49 -8.94 -17.10
N ILE A 209 -19.64 -9.24 -16.49
CA ILE A 209 -19.84 -10.54 -15.84
C ILE A 209 -19.93 -11.67 -16.85
N ASP A 210 -20.57 -11.46 -18.01
CA ASP A 210 -20.61 -12.44 -19.09
C ASP A 210 -19.21 -12.72 -19.62
N SER A 211 -18.43 -11.66 -19.91
CA SER A 211 -17.04 -11.81 -20.36
C SER A 211 -16.17 -12.56 -19.33
N CYS A 212 -16.41 -12.32 -18.03
CA CYS A 212 -15.71 -12.99 -16.94
C CYS A 212 -16.08 -14.48 -16.84
N LEU A 213 -17.37 -14.81 -16.96
CA LEU A 213 -17.86 -16.19 -16.98
C LEU A 213 -17.35 -16.96 -18.20
N ASP A 214 -17.34 -16.36 -19.38
CA ASP A 214 -16.78 -16.97 -20.58
C ASP A 214 -15.28 -17.26 -20.41
N TYR A 215 -14.53 -16.33 -19.80
CA TYR A 215 -13.14 -16.57 -19.43
C TYR A 215 -12.99 -17.72 -18.42
N TYR A 216 -13.85 -17.80 -17.41
CA TYR A 216 -13.83 -18.91 -16.45
C TYR A 216 -14.15 -20.26 -17.10
N LEU A 217 -15.03 -20.30 -18.11
CA LEU A 217 -15.32 -21.52 -18.86
C LEU A 217 -14.13 -21.92 -19.74
N ASP A 218 -13.57 -20.98 -20.51
CA ASP A 218 -12.40 -21.21 -21.37
C ASP A 218 -11.19 -21.75 -20.59
N ARG A 219 -10.97 -21.23 -19.37
CA ARG A 219 -9.88 -21.68 -18.49
C ARG A 219 -10.20 -22.94 -17.70
N GLY A 220 -11.39 -23.52 -17.85
CA GLY A 220 -11.84 -24.64 -17.03
C GLY A 220 -11.89 -24.30 -15.53
N PHE A 221 -12.18 -23.05 -15.18
CA PHE A 221 -12.38 -22.65 -13.79
C PHE A 221 -13.70 -23.21 -13.24
N ILE A 222 -14.74 -23.27 -14.08
CA ILE A 222 -16.04 -23.88 -13.77
C ILE A 222 -16.08 -25.28 -14.38
N GLN A 223 -15.99 -26.31 -13.54
CA GLN A 223 -15.93 -27.71 -13.96
C GLN A 223 -17.30 -28.41 -14.03
N ASN A 224 -18.29 -27.90 -13.29
CA ASN A 224 -19.63 -28.47 -13.32
C ASN A 224 -20.32 -28.14 -14.65
N PRO A 225 -20.75 -29.12 -15.46
CA PRO A 225 -21.41 -28.88 -16.74
C PRO A 225 -22.69 -28.05 -16.62
N ASN A 226 -23.38 -28.10 -15.48
CA ASN A 226 -24.57 -27.28 -15.25
C ASN A 226 -24.23 -25.78 -15.19
N GLY A 227 -23.00 -25.41 -14.85
CA GLY A 227 -22.54 -24.03 -14.87
C GLY A 227 -22.21 -23.50 -16.27
N TRP A 228 -22.27 -24.36 -17.31
CA TRP A 228 -21.97 -24.00 -18.69
C TRP A 228 -23.22 -23.55 -19.45
N THR A 229 -24.41 -23.88 -18.94
CA THR A 229 -25.69 -23.49 -19.56
C THR A 229 -26.04 -22.04 -19.23
N ASP A 230 -26.97 -21.46 -20.00
CA ASP A 230 -27.44 -20.10 -19.77
C ASP A 230 -28.14 -19.97 -18.40
N GLU A 231 -28.86 -21.01 -17.97
CA GLU A 231 -29.46 -21.07 -16.63
C GLU A 231 -28.40 -21.08 -15.53
N GLY A 232 -27.35 -21.90 -15.68
CA GLY A 232 -26.24 -21.94 -14.73
C GLY A 232 -25.51 -20.61 -14.61
N LYS A 233 -25.27 -19.95 -15.75
CA LYS A 233 -24.70 -18.58 -15.75
C LYS A 233 -25.62 -17.60 -15.04
N ALA A 234 -26.94 -17.66 -15.26
CA ALA A 234 -27.91 -16.80 -14.58
C ALA A 234 -27.91 -17.02 -13.05
N GLU A 235 -27.82 -18.27 -12.59
CA GLU A 235 -27.69 -18.60 -11.16
C GLU A 235 -26.39 -18.02 -10.57
N LEU A 236 -25.26 -18.15 -11.27
CA LEU A 236 -23.97 -17.61 -10.82
C LEU A 236 -24.00 -16.08 -10.73
N LYS A 237 -24.64 -15.40 -11.70
CA LYS A 237 -24.87 -13.94 -11.65
C LYS A 237 -25.71 -13.56 -10.43
N PHE A 238 -26.80 -14.30 -10.18
CA PHE A 238 -27.70 -14.06 -9.07
C PHE A 238 -27.01 -14.26 -7.72
N LEU A 239 -26.35 -15.40 -7.50
CA LEU A 239 -25.67 -15.76 -6.25
C LEU A 239 -24.50 -14.82 -5.93
N SER A 240 -23.73 -14.42 -6.95
CA SER A 240 -22.66 -13.45 -6.75
C SER A 240 -23.17 -12.02 -6.55
N GLY A 241 -24.41 -11.75 -6.92
CA GLY A 241 -24.99 -10.42 -6.96
C GLY A 241 -24.09 -9.45 -7.72
N TYR A 242 -23.49 -9.90 -8.84
CA TYR A 242 -22.55 -9.19 -9.71
C TYR A 242 -21.23 -8.76 -9.02
N ASN A 243 -20.95 -9.25 -7.82
CA ASN A 243 -19.73 -8.93 -7.10
C ASN A 243 -18.56 -9.79 -7.62
N PRO A 244 -17.45 -9.19 -8.10
CA PRO A 244 -16.30 -9.94 -8.62
C PRO A 244 -15.69 -10.94 -7.64
N ARG A 245 -15.60 -10.57 -6.36
CA ARG A 245 -15.03 -11.41 -5.31
C ARG A 245 -15.95 -12.59 -5.01
N GLU A 246 -17.25 -12.36 -4.89
CA GLU A 246 -18.22 -13.42 -4.62
C GLU A 246 -18.35 -14.38 -5.81
N LEU A 247 -18.35 -13.86 -7.04
CA LEU A 247 -18.34 -14.68 -8.25
C LEU A 247 -17.11 -15.61 -8.29
N CYS A 248 -15.93 -15.05 -8.02
CA CYS A 248 -14.70 -15.85 -7.94
C CYS A 248 -14.78 -16.94 -6.86
N LYS A 249 -15.34 -16.61 -5.68
CA LYS A 249 -15.50 -17.57 -4.58
C LYS A 249 -16.44 -18.73 -4.93
N ILE A 250 -17.59 -18.45 -5.55
CA ILE A 250 -18.58 -19.48 -5.89
C ILE A 250 -18.15 -20.34 -7.08
N CYS A 251 -17.40 -19.76 -8.02
CA CYS A 251 -16.87 -20.50 -9.19
C CYS A 251 -15.61 -21.30 -8.86
N ARG A 252 -14.92 -20.97 -7.76
CA ARG A 252 -13.67 -21.64 -7.37
C ARG A 252 -13.95 -23.06 -6.90
N TRP A 253 -13.35 -24.02 -7.58
CA TRP A 253 -13.24 -25.40 -7.11
C TRP A 253 -12.42 -25.47 -5.81
N ARG A 254 -12.90 -26.26 -4.83
CA ARG A 254 -12.15 -26.62 -3.62
C ARG A 254 -11.48 -27.96 -3.79
#